data_AF-A0A934X092-F1
#
_entry.id   AF-A0A934X092-F1
#
_cell.length_a   1.000
_cell.length_b   1.000
_cell.length_c   1.000
_cell.angle_alpha   90.00
_cell.angle_beta   90.00
_cell.angle_gamma   90.00
#
_symmetry.space_group_name_H-M   'P 1'
#
loop_
_entity.id
_entity.type
_entity.pdbx_description
1 polymer ?
#
loop_
_entity_poly.entity_id
_entity_poly.type
_entity_poly.pdbx_seq_one_letter_code
_entity_poly.pdbx_strand_id
1 'polypeptide(L)'
;MGIWDSFVEIVINLELKDYVLIVLGGASWDLVKSGTRKFFLRPLIETFKEFESKNAGFDYLGLTLKFQDTDIRVYGLEKLFTSRLGVVMPTIAKHYQKLLRDSQYPHTIFVPITYDNEQSKFVDYGDGEDFELEQYVTFWGISYDAFEMEQGVYDVNKSKLLSESFR
;
A
#
# COMPACT_ATOMS: atom_id res chain seq x y z
N MET A 1 -14.51 11.85 -10.86
CA MET A 1 -14.57 10.99 -12.05
C MET A 1 -13.88 11.70 -13.18
N GLY A 2 -12.56 11.48 -13.22
CA GLY A 2 -11.69 11.80 -14.32
C GLY A 2 -12.12 11.09 -15.61
N ILE A 3 -11.47 11.45 -16.70
CA ILE A 3 -11.77 10.89 -18.02
C ILE A 3 -11.19 9.47 -18.15
N TRP A 4 -10.25 9.12 -17.29
CA TRP A 4 -9.51 7.86 -17.31
C TRP A 4 -9.40 7.28 -15.90
N ASP A 5 -9.97 6.10 -15.75
CA ASP A 5 -9.83 5.24 -14.59
C ASP A 5 -8.72 4.22 -14.87
N SER A 6 -7.67 4.19 -14.05
CA SER A 6 -6.51 3.33 -14.31
C SER A 6 -6.11 2.48 -13.11
N PHE A 7 -5.80 1.22 -13.39
CA PHE A 7 -5.06 0.36 -12.48
C PHE A 7 -3.59 0.35 -12.88
N VAL A 8 -2.70 0.66 -11.93
CA VAL A 8 -1.25 0.64 -12.16
C VAL A 8 -0.65 -0.50 -11.37
N GLU A 9 0.16 -1.33 -12.03
CA GLU A 9 0.91 -2.40 -11.39
C GLU A 9 2.41 -2.17 -11.59
N ILE A 10 3.16 -2.19 -10.49
CA ILE A 10 4.61 -2.05 -10.48
C ILE A 10 5.19 -3.33 -9.89
N VAL A 11 5.90 -4.09 -10.72
CA VAL A 11 6.59 -5.31 -10.29
C VAL A 11 7.98 -4.96 -9.75
N ILE A 12 8.21 -5.33 -8.50
CA ILE A 12 9.42 -5.07 -7.74
C ILE A 12 10.15 -6.41 -7.51
N ASN A 13 11.28 -6.59 -8.19
CA ASN A 13 12.10 -7.81 -8.08
C ASN A 13 12.99 -7.80 -6.82
N LEU A 14 12.35 -7.63 -5.67
CA LEU A 14 12.91 -7.60 -4.31
C LEU A 14 11.83 -8.14 -3.35
N GLU A 15 12.23 -8.78 -2.26
CA GLU A 15 11.30 -9.13 -1.19
C GLU A 15 10.97 -7.88 -0.34
N LEU A 16 9.73 -7.72 0.10
CA LEU A 16 9.29 -6.61 0.92
C LEU A 16 10.09 -6.57 2.23
N LYS A 17 10.44 -7.73 2.79
CA LYS A 17 11.31 -7.78 3.99
C LYS A 17 12.65 -7.08 3.79
N ASP A 18 13.27 -7.24 2.62
CA ASP A 18 14.58 -6.65 2.31
C ASP A 18 14.43 -5.14 2.07
N TYR A 19 13.35 -4.75 1.39
CA TYR A 19 12.98 -3.36 1.22
C TYR A 19 12.82 -2.65 2.58
N VAL A 20 12.08 -3.27 3.51
CA VAL A 20 11.83 -2.73 4.85
C VAL A 20 13.14 -2.51 5.62
N LEU A 21 14.07 -3.48 5.56
CA LEU A 21 15.38 -3.34 6.22
C LEU A 21 16.18 -2.15 5.67
N ILE A 22 16.13 -1.91 4.36
CA ILE A 22 16.82 -0.79 3.72
C ILE A 22 16.21 0.55 4.18
N VAL A 23 14.88 0.65 4.21
CA VAL A 23 14.17 1.86 4.67
C VAL A 23 14.43 2.13 6.16
N LEU A 24 14.35 1.11 7.01
CA LEU A 24 14.66 1.24 8.44
C LEU A 24 16.13 1.58 8.70
N GLY A 25 17.04 1.20 7.80
CA GLY A 25 18.45 1.59 7.81
C GLY A 25 18.71 3.07 7.46
N GLY A 26 17.67 3.86 7.23
CA GLY A 26 17.77 5.30 6.96
C GLY A 26 17.86 5.67 5.48
N ALA A 27 17.71 4.70 4.57
CA ALA A 27 17.53 5.01 3.16
C ALA A 27 16.14 5.61 2.93
N SER A 28 16.04 6.56 1.99
CA SER A 28 14.73 7.02 1.53
C SER A 28 13.97 5.87 0.88
N TRP A 29 12.65 5.83 1.09
CA TRP A 29 11.76 4.77 0.60
C TRP A 29 11.78 4.61 -0.92
N ASP A 30 12.08 5.69 -1.65
CA ASP A 30 12.22 5.74 -3.10
C ASP A 30 13.64 5.37 -3.59
N LEU A 31 14.61 5.25 -2.68
CA LEU A 31 16.02 4.98 -2.95
C LEU A 31 16.47 3.63 -2.38
N VAL A 32 16.02 2.54 -2.99
CA VAL A 32 16.35 1.19 -2.51
C VAL A 32 17.39 0.52 -3.41
N LYS A 33 18.63 0.42 -2.91
CA LYS A 33 19.70 -0.37 -3.54
C LYS A 33 20.00 -1.57 -2.65
N SER A 34 19.88 -2.79 -3.20
CA SER A 34 20.24 -4.02 -2.49
C SER A 34 21.40 -4.72 -3.22
N GLY A 35 22.61 -4.66 -2.63
CA GLY A 35 23.81 -5.28 -3.20
C GLY A 35 24.13 -4.79 -4.62
N THR A 36 24.19 -5.72 -5.60
CA THR A 36 24.39 -5.42 -7.03
C THR A 36 23.11 -5.05 -7.78
N ARG A 37 21.92 -5.27 -7.17
CA ARG A 37 20.63 -4.94 -7.75
C ARG A 37 20.28 -3.49 -7.38
N LYS A 38 20.47 -2.59 -8.34
CA LYS A 38 20.01 -1.20 -8.19
C LYS A 38 18.52 -1.15 -8.50
N PHE A 39 17.69 -1.05 -7.47
CA PHE A 39 16.30 -0.67 -7.66
C PHE A 39 16.23 0.85 -7.73
N PHE A 40 15.62 1.35 -8.79
CA PHE A 40 15.44 2.78 -9.00
C PHE A 40 13.95 3.05 -9.00
N LEU A 41 13.32 2.92 -7.82
CA LEU A 41 11.93 3.34 -7.64
C LEU A 41 11.81 4.85 -7.87
N ARG A 42 12.82 5.62 -7.45
CA ARG A 42 12.81 7.08 -7.57
C ARG A 42 12.55 7.60 -9.00
N PRO A 43 13.28 7.22 -10.06
CA PRO A 43 12.94 7.65 -11.43
C PRO A 43 11.51 7.30 -11.84
N LEU A 44 11.01 6.12 -11.45
CA LEU A 44 9.65 5.70 -11.74
C LEU A 44 8.64 6.60 -11.01
N ILE A 45 8.84 6.81 -9.71
CA ILE A 45 8.01 7.69 -8.87
C ILE A 45 8.05 9.12 -9.39
N GLU A 46 9.23 9.65 -9.74
CA GLU A 46 9.39 10.99 -10.31
C GLU A 46 8.62 11.12 -11.64
N THR A 47 8.65 10.10 -12.49
CA THR A 47 7.88 10.06 -13.74
C THR A 47 6.37 10.11 -13.47
N PHE A 48 5.86 9.30 -12.52
CA PHE A 48 4.46 9.33 -12.16
C PHE A 48 4.05 10.63 -11.46
N LYS A 49 4.92 11.23 -10.63
CA LYS A 49 4.68 12.54 -10.03
C LYS A 49 4.57 13.63 -11.09
N GLU A 50 5.47 13.61 -12.08
CA GLU A 50 5.41 14.54 -13.20
C GLU A 50 4.13 14.33 -14.02
N PHE A 51 3.76 13.07 -14.26
CA PHE A 51 2.52 12.71 -14.95
C PHE A 51 1.27 13.23 -14.20
N GLU A 52 1.17 12.98 -12.88
CA GLU A 52 0.09 13.50 -12.03
C GLU A 52 0.03 15.04 -12.07
N SER A 53 1.19 15.71 -12.03
CA SER A 53 1.25 17.18 -12.04
C SER A 53 0.75 17.82 -13.34
N LYS A 54 0.83 17.09 -14.46
CA LYS A 54 0.44 17.58 -15.79
C LYS A 54 -0.98 17.19 -16.19
N ASN A 55 -1.56 16.19 -15.53
CA ASN A 55 -2.86 15.61 -15.87
C ASN A 55 -3.83 15.73 -14.70
N ALA A 56 -4.28 16.95 -14.42
CA ALA A 56 -5.34 17.21 -13.44
C ALA A 56 -6.65 16.55 -13.93
N GLY A 57 -7.01 15.42 -13.33
CA GLY A 57 -8.15 14.57 -13.73
C GLY A 57 -7.79 13.16 -14.21
N PHE A 58 -6.55 12.72 -13.96
CA PHE A 58 -6.20 11.30 -14.01
C PHE A 58 -6.51 10.66 -12.66
N ASP A 59 -7.42 9.68 -12.66
CA ASP A 59 -7.85 8.97 -11.46
C ASP A 59 -7.23 7.57 -11.43
N TYR A 60 -6.57 7.22 -10.33
CA TYR A 60 -6.09 5.87 -10.08
C TYR A 60 -7.22 5.10 -9.37
N LEU A 61 -7.74 4.03 -9.98
CA LEU A 61 -8.61 3.11 -9.24
C LEU A 61 -7.80 2.30 -8.22
N GLY A 62 -6.54 2.03 -8.54
CA GLY A 62 -5.62 1.40 -7.61
C GLY A 62 -4.20 1.29 -8.14
N LEU A 63 -3.28 1.19 -7.21
CA LEU A 63 -1.87 0.93 -7.43
C LEU A 63 -1.49 -0.37 -6.71
N THR A 64 -0.96 -1.35 -7.44
CA THR A 64 -0.37 -2.55 -6.84
C THR A 64 1.15 -2.50 -6.97
N LEU A 65 1.85 -2.55 -5.83
CA LEU A 65 3.28 -2.78 -5.76
C LEU A 65 3.51 -4.26 -5.47
N LYS A 66 3.97 -5.02 -6.47
CA LYS A 66 4.20 -6.47 -6.34
C LYS A 66 5.64 -6.76 -5.96
N PHE A 67 5.90 -7.09 -4.69
CA PHE A 67 7.18 -7.64 -4.28
C PHE A 67 7.19 -9.15 -4.56
N GLN A 68 8.34 -9.80 -4.34
CA GLN A 68 8.44 -11.25 -4.56
C GLN A 68 7.62 -12.09 -3.58
N ASP A 69 7.34 -11.54 -2.40
CA ASP A 69 6.73 -12.21 -1.24
C ASP A 69 5.45 -11.52 -0.73
N THR A 70 5.24 -10.25 -1.07
CA THR A 70 4.07 -9.47 -0.62
C THR A 70 3.61 -8.46 -1.67
N ASP A 71 2.30 -8.40 -1.91
CA ASP A 71 1.66 -7.36 -2.70
C ASP A 71 1.16 -6.24 -1.78
N ILE A 72 1.39 -4.98 -2.16
CA ILE A 72 0.79 -3.81 -1.51
C ILE A 72 -0.19 -3.17 -2.48
N ARG A 73 -1.48 -3.21 -2.16
CA ARG A 73 -2.55 -2.58 -2.92
C ARG A 73 -2.94 -1.27 -2.27
N VAL A 74 -2.75 -0.19 -3.00
CA VAL A 74 -3.06 1.17 -2.57
C VAL A 74 -4.22 1.71 -3.39
N TYR A 75 -5.35 1.97 -2.76
CA TYR A 75 -6.57 2.51 -3.36
C TYR A 75 -6.64 4.03 -3.18
N GLY A 76 -7.36 4.70 -4.08
CA GLY A 76 -7.66 6.12 -4.02
C GLY A 76 -7.37 6.85 -5.33
N LEU A 77 -8.26 7.79 -5.68
CA LEU A 77 -8.30 8.40 -7.01
C LEU A 77 -7.13 9.34 -7.28
N GLU A 78 -6.70 10.13 -6.31
CA GLU A 78 -5.78 11.24 -6.57
C GLU A 78 -4.44 11.13 -5.84
N LYS A 79 -3.39 11.62 -6.52
CA LYS A 79 -2.09 11.97 -5.92
C LYS A 79 -1.40 10.80 -5.20
N LEU A 80 -1.61 9.57 -5.68
CA LEU A 80 -1.02 8.36 -5.10
C LEU A 80 0.51 8.49 -5.02
N PHE A 81 1.16 8.89 -6.10
CA PHE A 81 2.62 8.99 -6.16
C PHE A 81 3.15 10.29 -5.54
N THR A 82 2.45 11.41 -5.71
CA THR A 82 2.87 12.70 -5.16
C THR A 82 2.75 12.79 -3.64
N SER A 83 1.71 12.23 -3.04
CA SER A 83 1.39 12.47 -1.62
C SER A 83 1.18 11.22 -0.77
N ARG A 84 0.57 10.15 -1.31
CA ARG A 84 0.12 9.01 -0.49
C ARG A 84 1.24 8.00 -0.24
N LEU A 85 1.96 7.56 -1.29
CA LEU A 85 3.04 6.57 -1.15
C LEU A 85 4.16 7.02 -0.20
N GLY A 86 4.45 8.31 -0.16
CA GLY A 86 5.44 8.87 0.76
C GLY A 86 5.10 8.69 2.24
N VAL A 87 3.84 8.45 2.56
CA VAL A 87 3.36 8.15 3.91
C VAL A 87 3.13 6.65 4.09
N VAL A 88 2.51 5.99 3.11
CA VAL A 88 2.21 4.55 3.15
C VAL A 88 3.47 3.72 3.29
N MET A 89 4.46 3.91 2.42
CA MET A 89 5.63 3.02 2.36
C MET A 89 6.50 3.08 3.63
N PRO A 90 6.84 4.25 4.19
CA PRO A 90 7.53 4.31 5.47
C PRO A 90 6.70 3.75 6.63
N THR A 91 5.37 3.91 6.59
CA THR A 91 4.50 3.37 7.64
C THR A 91 4.47 1.84 7.56
N ILE A 92 4.37 1.24 6.38
CA ILE A 92 4.51 -0.20 6.18
C ILE A 92 5.85 -0.68 6.73
N ALA A 93 6.96 0.00 6.41
CA ALA A 93 8.27 -0.36 6.93
C ALA A 93 8.35 -0.38 8.46
N LYS A 94 7.70 0.58 9.13
CA LYS A 94 7.63 0.63 10.61
C LYS A 94 6.79 -0.49 11.23
N HIS A 95 5.78 -0.97 10.53
CA HIS A 95 4.81 -1.93 11.06
C HIS A 95 5.05 -3.37 10.59
N TYR A 96 5.85 -3.57 9.54
CA TYR A 96 6.00 -4.86 8.85
C TYR A 96 6.30 -6.04 9.79
N GLN A 97 7.20 -5.85 10.77
CA GLN A 97 7.54 -6.90 11.74
C GLN A 97 6.34 -7.33 12.62
N LYS A 98 5.39 -6.43 12.85
CA LYS A 98 4.18 -6.70 13.64
C LYS A 98 3.08 -7.39 12.83
N LEU A 99 3.25 -7.49 11.51
CA LEU A 99 2.34 -8.20 10.62
C LEU A 99 2.67 -9.70 10.52
N LEU A 100 3.75 -10.15 11.17
CA LEU A 100 4.10 -11.57 11.21
C LEU A 100 3.06 -12.35 12.03
N ARG A 101 2.46 -13.38 11.44
CA ARG A 101 1.52 -14.30 12.09
C ARG A 101 1.92 -15.73 11.77
N ASP A 102 2.00 -16.59 12.79
CA ASP A 102 2.32 -18.02 12.61
C ASP A 102 3.59 -18.26 11.75
N SER A 103 4.60 -17.39 11.94
CA SER A 103 5.86 -17.37 11.17
C SER A 103 5.74 -17.03 9.69
N GLN A 104 4.61 -16.45 9.27
CA GLN A 104 4.33 -16.03 7.90
C GLN A 104 4.03 -14.52 7.85
N TYR A 105 4.61 -13.83 6.86
CA TYR A 105 4.25 -12.45 6.53
C TYR A 105 3.03 -12.41 5.61
N PRO A 106 2.29 -11.29 5.56
CA PRO A 106 1.17 -11.16 4.64
C PRO A 106 1.58 -11.40 3.19
N HIS A 107 0.73 -12.11 2.46
CA HIS A 107 0.80 -12.16 1.01
C HIS A 107 0.30 -10.83 0.41
N THR A 108 -0.71 -10.21 1.00
CA THR A 108 -1.27 -8.95 0.48
C THR A 108 -1.62 -7.98 1.60
N ILE A 109 -1.27 -6.71 1.40
CA ILE A 109 -1.61 -5.58 2.28
C ILE A 109 -2.49 -4.60 1.49
N PHE A 110 -3.69 -4.33 1.99
CA PHE A 110 -4.70 -3.45 1.38
C PHE A 110 -4.71 -2.11 2.12
N VAL A 111 -4.57 -1.01 1.39
CA VAL A 111 -4.42 0.34 1.96
C VAL A 111 -5.24 1.36 1.16
N PRO A 112 -6.08 2.19 1.78
CA PRO A 112 -6.63 2.04 3.13
C PRO A 112 -7.73 0.98 3.19
N ILE A 113 -8.09 0.59 4.41
CA ILE A 113 -9.40 0.02 4.75
C ILE A 113 -10.18 1.06 5.55
N THR A 114 -11.49 1.16 5.31
CA THR A 114 -12.38 2.06 6.04
C THR A 114 -13.44 1.27 6.80
N TYR A 115 -14.00 1.87 7.85
CA TYR A 115 -15.12 1.30 8.59
C TYR A 115 -16.40 2.00 8.15
N ASP A 116 -17.30 1.26 7.52
CA ASP A 116 -18.64 1.71 7.18
C ASP A 116 -19.52 1.61 8.44
N ASN A 117 -19.91 2.77 8.98
CA ASN A 117 -20.76 2.85 10.17
C ASN A 117 -22.19 2.38 9.90
N GLU A 118 -22.70 2.54 8.68
CA GLU A 118 -24.08 2.14 8.34
C GLU A 118 -24.21 0.63 8.31
N GLN A 119 -23.21 -0.04 7.72
CA GLN A 119 -23.17 -1.50 7.64
C GLN A 119 -22.43 -2.16 8.80
N SER A 120 -21.81 -1.36 9.67
CA SER A 120 -21.00 -1.80 10.82
C SER A 120 -19.94 -2.84 10.42
N LYS A 121 -19.22 -2.56 9.33
CA LYS A 121 -18.18 -3.47 8.79
C LYS A 121 -17.01 -2.70 8.21
N PHE A 122 -15.88 -3.39 8.07
CA PHE A 122 -14.73 -2.88 7.32
C PHE A 122 -14.86 -3.19 5.84
N VAL A 123 -14.45 -2.26 4.98
CA VAL A 123 -14.56 -2.37 3.52
C VAL A 123 -13.24 -1.99 2.86
N ASP A 124 -12.85 -2.75 1.84
CA ASP A 124 -11.78 -2.42 0.91
C ASP A 124 -12.37 -1.70 -0.30
N TYR A 125 -12.64 -0.40 -0.14
CA TYR A 125 -13.04 0.50 -1.23
C TYR A 125 -14.38 0.16 -1.92
N GLY A 126 -15.14 1.21 -2.24
CA GLY A 126 -16.20 1.20 -3.26
C GLY A 126 -15.78 2.14 -4.39
N ASP A 127 -16.10 1.78 -5.64
CA ASP A 127 -15.75 2.55 -6.84
C ASP A 127 -15.93 4.06 -6.67
N GLY A 128 -14.83 4.81 -6.78
CA GLY A 128 -14.82 6.27 -6.92
C GLY A 128 -14.54 7.10 -5.65
N GLU A 129 -14.07 6.52 -4.54
CA GLU A 129 -13.76 7.31 -3.33
C GLU A 129 -12.33 7.89 -3.32
N ASP A 130 -12.23 9.19 -3.00
CA ASP A 130 -10.95 9.82 -2.61
C ASP A 130 -10.80 9.72 -1.09
N PHE A 131 -9.60 9.35 -0.65
CA PHE A 131 -9.29 9.13 0.75
C PHE A 131 -8.41 10.25 1.29
N GLU A 132 -8.74 10.72 2.49
CA GLU A 132 -7.88 11.60 3.25
C GLU A 132 -6.59 10.89 3.65
N LEU A 133 -5.50 11.66 3.81
CA LEU A 133 -4.16 11.10 4.04
C LEU A 133 -4.11 10.23 5.30
N GLU A 134 -4.87 10.61 6.34
CA GLU A 134 -4.95 9.91 7.61
C GLU A 134 -5.54 8.50 7.46
N GLN A 135 -6.43 8.29 6.49
CA GLN A 135 -7.08 6.99 6.28
C GLN A 135 -6.05 5.94 5.83
N TYR A 136 -5.05 6.33 5.03
CA TYR A 136 -3.94 5.45 4.59
C TYR A 136 -3.08 4.90 5.72
N VAL A 137 -3.18 5.47 6.92
CA VAL A 137 -2.40 5.06 8.10
C VAL A 137 -3.27 4.73 9.30
N THR A 138 -4.57 4.45 9.08
CA THR A 138 -5.49 4.10 10.17
C THR A 138 -5.75 2.59 10.20
N PHE A 139 -6.35 2.04 9.15
CA PHE A 139 -6.62 0.60 9.04
C PHE A 139 -6.10 0.05 7.72
N TRP A 140 -5.52 -1.14 7.78
CA TRP A 140 -5.10 -1.90 6.60
C TRP A 140 -5.78 -3.26 6.58
N GLY A 141 -6.02 -3.77 5.39
CA GLY A 141 -6.46 -5.14 5.18
C GLY A 141 -5.24 -6.01 5.02
N ILE A 142 -5.27 -7.21 5.57
CA ILE A 142 -4.16 -8.16 5.55
C ILE A 142 -4.70 -9.50 5.08
N SER A 143 -4.05 -10.07 4.06
CA SER A 143 -4.23 -11.46 3.66
C SER A 143 -2.91 -12.21 3.79
N TYR A 144 -2.95 -13.42 4.36
CA TYR A 144 -1.80 -14.31 4.43
C TYR A 144 -1.77 -15.35 3.31
N ASP A 145 -2.85 -15.48 2.55
CA ASP A 145 -2.95 -16.41 1.43
C ASP A 145 -3.13 -15.68 0.09
N ALA A 146 -2.68 -16.33 -0.98
CA ALA A 146 -2.72 -15.78 -2.34
C ALA A 146 -4.14 -15.69 -2.93
N PHE A 147 -5.12 -16.35 -2.33
CA PHE A 147 -6.52 -16.33 -2.75
C PHE A 147 -7.37 -15.35 -1.93
N GLU A 148 -6.77 -14.66 -0.96
CA GLU A 148 -7.43 -13.66 -0.11
C GLU A 148 -8.64 -14.21 0.64
N MET A 149 -8.55 -15.48 1.06
CA MET A 149 -9.59 -16.14 1.84
C MET A 149 -9.49 -15.80 3.34
N GLU A 150 -8.27 -15.61 3.84
CA GLU A 150 -7.99 -15.26 5.23
C GLU A 150 -7.69 -13.76 5.37
N GLN A 151 -8.74 -12.96 5.29
CA GLN A 151 -8.68 -11.50 5.43
C GLN A 151 -8.87 -11.06 6.88
N GLY A 152 -8.01 -10.16 7.35
CA GLY A 152 -8.13 -9.50 8.65
C GLY A 152 -7.82 -8.01 8.56
N VAL A 153 -8.23 -7.26 9.58
CA VAL A 153 -7.98 -5.82 9.67
C VAL A 153 -6.84 -5.53 10.64
N TYR A 154 -5.87 -4.73 10.22
CA TYR A 154 -4.79 -4.24 11.05
C TYR A 154 -5.03 -2.77 11.43
N ASP A 155 -5.19 -2.50 12.72
CA ASP A 155 -5.21 -1.15 13.28
C ASP A 155 -3.77 -0.66 13.41
N VAL A 156 -3.38 0.27 12.52
CA VAL A 156 -2.02 0.81 12.44
C VAL A 156 -1.68 1.57 13.71
N ASN A 157 -2.60 2.43 14.18
CA ASN A 157 -2.40 3.26 15.36
C ASN A 157 -2.20 2.43 16.63
N LYS A 158 -3.00 1.37 16.81
CA LYS A 158 -2.86 0.42 17.92
C LYS A 158 -1.84 -0.67 17.68
N SER A 159 -1.29 -0.75 16.46
CA SER A 159 -0.35 -1.78 16.03
C SER A 159 -0.86 -3.21 16.26
N LYS A 160 -2.15 -3.46 15.98
CA LYS A 160 -2.82 -4.71 16.36
C LYS A 160 -3.69 -5.25 15.23
N LEU A 161 -3.62 -6.56 15.00
CA LEU A 161 -4.61 -7.29 14.21
C LEU A 161 -5.93 -7.42 14.99
N LEU A 162 -7.00 -6.99 14.35
CA LEU A 162 -8.37 -7.13 14.81
C LEU A 162 -8.88 -8.53 14.46
N SER A 163 -9.95 -8.97 15.14
CA SER A 163 -10.63 -10.24 14.84
C SER A 163 -11.55 -10.14 13.61
N GLU A 164 -11.78 -8.93 13.15
CA GLU A 164 -12.70 -8.56 12.10
C GLU A 164 -12.06 -8.75 10.71
N SER A 165 -12.87 -9.19 9.75
CA SER A 165 -12.55 -9.22 8.32
C SER A 165 -13.06 -7.96 7.63
N PHE A 166 -12.66 -7.75 6.37
CA PHE A 166 -13.15 -6.66 5.51
C PHE A 166 -13.65 -7.20 4.17
N ARG A 167 -14.72 -6.60 3.62
CA ARG A 167 -15.27 -6.81 2.25
C ARG A 167 -16.31 -5.75 1.90
#